data_AF-A0A0D5MAI8-F1
#
_entry.id   AF-A0A0D5MAI8-F1
#
_cell.length_a   1.000
_cell.length_b   1.000
_cell.length_c   1.000
_cell.angle_alpha   90.00
_cell.angle_beta   90.00
_cell.angle_gamma   90.00
#
_symmetry.space_group_name_H-M   'P 1'
#
loop_
_entity.id
_entity.type
_entity.pdbx_description
1 polymer ?
#
loop_
_entity_poly.entity_id
_entity_poly.type
_entity_poly.pdbx_seq_one_letter_code
_entity_poly.pdbx_strand_id
1 'polypeptide(L)'
;MQPFKMTMTLASPVVMPFNTTLDGLLSFAGEALTGLRGAKLADVMPLARDVESGIFKASSIFLSNAAFYENLVKVRALKHWDLDTQLIGPKKTKKGKVARVPYPSIDKSRGDYANKLSVMTTLRTPLAACYGVGDIETIELWMQCILGLGRHAQQGQGEIVQLDISPMDADLSWVNDDGLPQRPLPVNVWVRDGHALDGVTTTIAATQFPYWESPLESCVAPLHTVIKL
;
A
#
# COMPACT_ATOMS: atom_id res chain seq x y z
N MET A 1 9.47 -3.16 23.34
CA MET A 1 8.37 -2.88 22.40
C MET A 1 7.41 -1.91 23.06
N GLN A 2 7.16 -0.77 22.43
CA GLN A 2 6.31 0.30 22.94
C GLN A 2 5.31 0.73 21.87
N PRO A 3 4.07 1.14 22.22
CA PRO A 3 3.16 1.79 21.28
C PRO A 3 3.72 3.12 20.77
N PHE A 4 3.43 3.46 19.51
CA PHE A 4 3.88 4.71 18.90
C PHE A 4 2.91 5.21 17.81
N LYS A 5 2.96 6.52 17.54
CA LYS A 5 2.42 7.17 16.34
C LYS A 5 3.58 7.56 15.45
N MET A 6 3.53 7.16 14.19
CA MET A 6 4.44 7.61 13.15
C MET A 6 3.71 8.59 12.26
N THR A 7 4.26 9.79 12.09
CA THR A 7 3.78 10.83 11.19
C THR A 7 4.79 11.08 10.08
N MET A 8 4.31 11.13 8.84
CA MET A 8 5.11 11.31 7.64
C MET A 8 4.64 12.57 6.90
N THR A 9 5.56 13.49 6.62
CA THR A 9 5.29 14.65 5.78
C THR A 9 5.59 14.29 4.33
N LEU A 10 4.60 14.50 3.45
CA LEU A 10 4.69 14.15 2.04
C LEU A 10 4.92 15.39 1.19
N ALA A 11 5.97 15.39 0.37
CA ALA A 11 6.26 16.49 -0.57
C ALA A 11 5.61 16.30 -1.94
N SER A 12 5.21 15.06 -2.27
CA SER A 12 4.61 14.74 -3.56
C SER A 12 3.33 13.91 -3.44
N PRO A 13 2.46 13.94 -4.45
CA PRO A 13 1.22 13.18 -4.45
C PRO A 13 1.47 11.68 -4.37
N VAL A 14 0.61 10.98 -3.63
CA VAL A 14 0.71 9.55 -3.38
C VAL A 14 -0.31 8.77 -4.20
N VAL A 15 0.04 7.54 -4.58
CA VAL A 15 -0.90 6.58 -5.19
C VAL A 15 -1.08 5.40 -4.24
N MET A 16 -2.16 5.41 -3.46
CA MET A 16 -2.53 4.33 -2.54
C MET A 16 -3.87 3.70 -2.95
N PRO A 17 -3.88 2.64 -3.76
CA PRO A 17 -5.11 2.03 -4.25
C PRO A 17 -5.76 1.07 -3.25
N PHE A 18 -5.09 0.76 -2.14
CA PHE A 18 -5.57 -0.14 -1.09
C PHE A 18 -5.03 0.32 0.27
N ASN A 19 -5.56 -0.25 1.34
CA ASN A 19 -5.15 0.01 2.73
C ASN A 19 -3.73 -0.54 2.96
N THR A 20 -2.70 0.23 2.59
CA THR A 20 -1.31 -0.09 2.90
C THR A 20 -1.12 -0.10 4.41
N THR A 21 -0.55 -1.18 4.95
CA THR A 21 -0.23 -1.31 6.39
C THR A 21 1.21 -0.94 6.69
N LEU A 22 1.48 -0.49 7.91
CA LEU A 22 2.82 -0.14 8.35
C LEU A 22 3.77 -1.34 8.28
N ASP A 23 3.32 -2.53 8.65
CA ASP A 23 4.16 -3.74 8.54
C ASP A 23 4.41 -4.14 7.08
N GLY A 24 3.45 -3.90 6.18
CA GLY A 24 3.69 -4.01 4.73
C GLY A 24 4.77 -3.04 4.25
N LEU A 25 4.75 -1.80 4.73
CA LEU A 25 5.78 -0.79 4.42
C LEU A 25 7.16 -1.19 4.97
N LEU A 26 7.24 -1.58 6.24
CA LEU A 26 8.49 -2.00 6.89
C LEU A 26 9.05 -3.30 6.31
N SER A 27 8.21 -4.19 5.77
CA SER A 27 8.69 -5.39 5.10
C SER A 27 9.57 -5.06 3.89
N PHE A 28 9.27 -3.98 3.16
CA PHE A 28 10.11 -3.51 2.06
C PHE A 28 11.49 -3.04 2.55
N ALA A 29 11.53 -2.25 3.63
CA ALA A 29 12.77 -1.81 4.24
C ALA A 29 13.59 -2.98 4.80
N GLY A 30 12.94 -3.91 5.51
CA GLY A 30 13.59 -5.09 6.06
C GLY A 30 14.19 -5.98 4.98
N GLU A 31 13.48 -6.19 3.86
CA GLU A 31 14.03 -6.91 2.70
C GLU A 31 15.24 -6.17 2.11
N ALA A 32 15.17 -4.84 1.96
CA ALA A 32 16.26 -4.04 1.42
C ALA A 32 17.52 -4.08 2.31
N LEU A 33 17.35 -4.06 3.63
CA LEU A 33 18.45 -4.05 4.60
C LEU A 33 19.06 -5.44 4.84
N THR A 34 18.24 -6.49 4.87
CA THR A 34 18.67 -7.82 5.32
C THR A 34 18.77 -8.85 4.19
N GLY A 35 18.10 -8.62 3.06
CA GLY A 35 17.91 -9.61 2.00
C GLY A 35 16.97 -10.76 2.36
N LEU A 36 16.36 -10.76 3.55
CA LEU A 36 15.41 -11.79 4.00
C LEU A 36 14.03 -11.56 3.40
N ARG A 37 13.27 -12.65 3.23
CA ARG A 37 11.90 -12.65 2.69
C ARG A 37 11.00 -13.65 3.43
N GLY A 38 9.69 -13.45 3.31
CA GLY A 38 8.67 -14.37 3.82
C GLY A 38 8.78 -14.57 5.33
N ALA A 39 8.58 -15.80 5.80
CA ALA A 39 8.62 -16.13 7.23
C ALA A 39 9.92 -15.67 7.93
N LYS A 40 11.08 -15.80 7.28
CA LYS A 40 12.38 -15.38 7.86
C LYS A 40 12.47 -13.89 8.12
N LEU A 41 11.81 -13.08 7.28
CA LEU A 41 11.74 -11.65 7.50
C LEU A 41 10.83 -11.34 8.69
N ALA A 42 9.74 -12.09 8.85
CA ALA A 42 8.80 -11.90 9.96
C ALA A 42 9.47 -12.04 11.33
N ASP A 43 10.48 -12.91 11.45
CA ASP A 43 11.22 -13.17 12.70
C ASP A 43 12.13 -12.01 13.13
N VAL A 44 12.48 -11.11 12.21
CA VAL A 44 13.36 -9.96 12.46
C VAL A 44 12.66 -8.61 12.36
N MET A 45 11.34 -8.60 12.10
CA MET A 45 10.55 -7.37 12.02
C MET A 45 10.55 -6.66 13.38
N PRO A 46 10.80 -5.34 13.44
CA PRO A 46 10.86 -4.58 14.69
C PRO A 46 9.47 -4.25 15.26
N LEU A 47 8.44 -5.00 14.87
CA LEU A 47 7.06 -4.84 15.32
C LEU A 47 6.65 -6.01 16.21
N ALA A 48 5.88 -5.73 17.25
CA ALA A 48 5.20 -6.74 18.02
C ALA A 48 4.22 -7.52 17.13
N ARG A 49 4.11 -8.82 17.38
CA ARG A 49 3.26 -9.73 16.61
C ARG A 49 2.35 -10.49 17.56
N ASP A 50 1.06 -10.55 17.24
CA ASP A 50 0.13 -11.38 17.97
C ASP A 50 0.45 -12.86 17.72
N VAL A 51 0.56 -13.64 18.79
CA VAL A 51 1.04 -15.03 18.72
C VAL A 51 0.00 -15.94 18.06
N GLU A 52 -1.28 -15.68 18.31
CA GLU A 52 -2.37 -16.53 17.81
C GLU A 52 -2.70 -16.27 16.34
N SER A 53 -2.87 -14.99 15.97
CA SER A 53 -3.20 -14.62 14.58
C SER A 53 -1.95 -14.52 13.68
N GLY A 54 -0.77 -14.31 14.27
CA GLY A 54 0.44 -14.01 13.52
C GLY A 54 0.39 -12.66 12.80
N ILE A 55 -0.52 -11.76 13.17
CA ILE A 55 -0.64 -10.41 12.59
C ILE A 55 0.23 -9.45 13.40
N PHE A 56 0.93 -8.54 12.71
CA PHE A 56 1.71 -7.50 13.38
C PHE A 56 0.81 -6.42 13.99
N LYS A 57 1.21 -5.91 15.15
CA LYS A 57 0.63 -4.73 15.81
C LYS A 57 1.03 -3.47 15.05
N ALA A 58 0.38 -3.26 13.91
CA ALA A 58 0.61 -2.17 12.97
C ALA A 58 -0.68 -1.77 12.27
N SER A 59 -1.00 -0.48 12.20
CA SER A 59 -2.19 0.02 11.53
C SER A 59 -2.02 0.10 10.01
N SER A 60 -3.12 0.41 9.32
CA SER A 60 -3.08 1.03 8.00
C SER A 60 -2.45 2.43 8.06
N ILE A 61 -1.96 2.89 6.93
CA ILE A 61 -1.48 4.25 6.73
C ILE A 61 -2.68 5.12 6.36
N PHE A 62 -2.91 6.15 7.17
CA PHE A 62 -3.96 7.12 6.99
C PHE A 62 -3.39 8.43 6.46
N LEU A 63 -4.13 9.07 5.56
CA LEU A 63 -3.80 10.35 4.97
C LEU A 63 -4.59 11.47 5.67
N SER A 64 -4.03 12.66 5.74
CA SER A 64 -4.74 13.81 6.31
C SER A 64 -5.98 14.19 5.49
N ASN A 65 -6.99 14.73 6.14
CA ASN A 65 -8.22 15.26 5.53
C ASN A 65 -8.02 16.48 4.62
N ALA A 66 -6.82 17.07 4.59
CA ALA A 66 -6.41 18.04 3.56
C ALA A 66 -6.08 17.37 2.21
N ALA A 67 -6.49 16.10 2.02
CA ALA A 67 -6.34 15.34 0.81
C ALA A 67 -7.27 15.83 -0.31
N PHE A 68 -6.72 16.00 -1.52
CA PHE A 68 -7.52 16.15 -2.73
C PHE A 68 -6.97 15.30 -3.87
N TYR A 69 -7.88 14.87 -4.74
CA TYR A 69 -7.53 14.09 -5.91
C TYR A 69 -6.97 14.98 -7.01
N GLU A 70 -5.83 14.61 -7.57
CA GLU A 70 -5.27 15.26 -8.75
C GLU A 70 -4.87 14.21 -9.80
N ASN A 71 -5.09 14.55 -11.07
CA ASN A 71 -4.67 13.71 -12.18
C ASN A 71 -3.22 14.03 -12.53
N LEU A 72 -2.33 13.07 -12.31
CA LEU A 72 -0.97 13.18 -12.77
C LEU A 72 -0.86 12.60 -14.18
N VAL A 73 -0.38 13.43 -15.10
CA VAL A 73 -0.10 13.04 -16.48
C VAL A 73 1.39 12.73 -16.60
N LYS A 74 1.72 11.50 -16.98
CA LYS A 74 3.08 11.06 -17.23
C LYS A 74 3.28 10.75 -18.71
N VAL A 75 4.41 11.19 -19.26
CA VAL A 75 4.87 10.71 -20.56
C VAL A 75 5.32 9.25 -20.39
N ARG A 76 4.76 8.35 -21.18
CA ARG A 76 5.12 6.93 -21.15
C ARG A 76 6.46 6.77 -21.85
N ALA A 77 7.42 6.14 -21.16
CA ALA A 77 8.65 5.69 -21.80
C ALA A 77 8.32 4.67 -22.91
N LEU A 78 8.99 4.79 -24.05
CA LEU A 78 8.95 3.77 -25.09
C LEU A 78 9.56 2.48 -24.54
N LYS A 79 8.81 1.39 -24.63
CA LYS A 79 9.34 0.06 -24.29
C LYS A 79 10.03 -0.53 -25.51
N HIS A 80 11.03 -1.39 -25.32
CA HIS A 80 11.76 -1.99 -26.44
C HIS A 80 10.85 -2.72 -27.44
N TRP A 81 9.71 -3.24 -26.96
CA TRP A 81 8.70 -3.89 -27.79
C TRP A 81 7.66 -2.94 -28.42
N ASP A 82 7.60 -1.65 -28.03
CA ASP A 82 6.68 -0.69 -28.65
C ASP A 82 7.08 -0.36 -30.11
N LEU A 83 8.33 -0.63 -30.48
CA LEU A 83 8.88 -0.48 -31.83
C LEU A 83 9.11 -1.82 -32.54
N ASP A 84 8.76 -2.94 -31.90
CA ASP A 84 8.99 -4.27 -32.47
C ASP A 84 7.90 -4.63 -33.47
N THR A 85 8.27 -4.66 -34.74
CA THR A 85 7.38 -5.02 -35.85
C THR A 85 6.94 -6.48 -35.79
N GLN A 86 7.67 -7.35 -35.08
CA GLN A 86 7.30 -8.75 -34.88
C GLN A 86 6.07 -8.92 -33.98
N LEU A 87 5.75 -7.90 -33.17
CA LEU A 87 4.54 -7.87 -32.34
C LEU A 87 3.33 -7.27 -33.04
N ILE A 88 3.50 -6.77 -34.28
CA ILE A 88 2.40 -6.38 -35.18
C ILE A 88 1.91 -7.65 -35.90
N GLY A 89 1.61 -8.68 -35.12
CA GLY A 89 1.00 -9.92 -35.62
C GLY A 89 -0.52 -9.87 -35.49
N PRO A 90 -1.26 -10.58 -36.37
CA PRO A 90 -2.70 -10.71 -36.21
C PRO A 90 -3.02 -11.44 -34.90
N LYS A 91 -3.80 -10.80 -34.02
CA LYS A 91 -4.38 -11.39 -32.82
C LYS A 91 -5.09 -12.70 -33.20
N LYS A 92 -4.73 -13.77 -32.52
CA LYS A 92 -5.40 -15.08 -32.67
C LYS A 92 -6.39 -15.26 -31.52
N THR A 93 -7.54 -15.82 -31.84
CA THR A 93 -8.52 -16.32 -30.86
C THR A 93 -7.91 -17.46 -30.03
N LYS A 94 -8.54 -17.82 -28.91
CA LYS A 94 -8.13 -18.99 -28.09
C LYS A 94 -8.04 -20.30 -28.90
N LYS A 95 -8.73 -20.39 -30.05
CA LYS A 95 -8.71 -21.55 -30.96
C LYS A 95 -7.71 -21.41 -32.11
N GLY A 96 -6.76 -20.47 -32.05
CA GLY A 96 -5.73 -20.24 -33.06
C GLY A 96 -6.19 -19.54 -34.34
N LYS A 97 -7.50 -19.33 -34.55
CA LYS A 97 -8.03 -18.58 -35.70
C LYS A 97 -7.71 -17.09 -35.56
N VAL A 98 -7.39 -16.41 -36.66
CA VAL A 98 -7.23 -14.95 -36.70
C VAL A 98 -8.51 -14.27 -36.23
N ALA A 99 -8.40 -13.32 -35.30
CA ALA A 99 -9.51 -12.57 -34.76
C ALA A 99 -10.12 -11.65 -35.84
N ARG A 100 -11.42 -11.36 -35.74
CA ARG A 100 -12.14 -10.46 -36.67
C ARG A 100 -11.53 -9.06 -36.74
N VAL A 101 -10.96 -8.58 -35.63
CA VAL A 101 -10.12 -7.38 -35.57
C VAL A 101 -8.69 -7.88 -35.30
N PRO A 102 -7.95 -8.26 -36.35
CA PRO A 102 -6.67 -8.94 -36.21
C PRO A 102 -5.59 -8.00 -35.68
N TYR A 103 -5.62 -6.73 -36.03
CA TYR A 103 -4.60 -5.78 -35.61
C TYR A 103 -5.14 -4.85 -34.51
N PRO A 104 -4.31 -4.44 -33.54
CA PRO A 104 -4.66 -3.34 -32.66
C PRO A 104 -4.95 -2.10 -33.52
N SER A 105 -6.00 -1.35 -33.17
CA SER A 105 -6.27 -0.08 -33.84
C SER A 105 -5.14 0.91 -33.57
N ILE A 106 -4.63 1.52 -34.64
CA ILE A 106 -3.67 2.62 -34.54
C ILE A 106 -4.45 3.87 -34.15
N ASP A 107 -4.17 4.43 -32.98
CA ASP A 107 -4.75 5.70 -32.54
C ASP A 107 -4.07 6.85 -33.31
N LYS A 108 -4.76 7.38 -34.32
CA LYS A 108 -4.32 8.54 -35.10
C LYS A 108 -4.83 9.88 -34.59
N SER A 109 -5.66 9.90 -33.54
CA SER A 109 -6.34 11.12 -33.07
C SER A 109 -5.38 12.20 -32.56
N ARG A 110 -4.14 11.81 -32.21
CA ARG A 110 -3.12 12.68 -31.60
C ARG A 110 -2.00 13.10 -32.57
N GLY A 111 -2.00 12.58 -33.80
CA GLY A 111 -0.93 12.74 -34.76
C GLY A 111 0.15 11.64 -34.68
N ASP A 112 0.92 11.49 -35.76
CA ASP A 112 1.81 10.34 -35.99
C ASP A 112 3.02 10.26 -35.04
N TYR A 113 3.35 11.36 -34.36
CA TYR A 113 4.52 11.49 -33.47
C TYR A 113 4.16 11.91 -32.04
N ALA A 114 2.89 11.79 -31.64
CA ALA A 114 2.48 12.17 -30.30
C ALA A 114 2.95 11.17 -29.24
N ASN A 115 3.54 11.68 -28.18
CA ASN A 115 3.91 10.89 -27.02
C ASN A 115 2.68 10.24 -26.38
N LYS A 116 2.77 8.94 -26.06
CA LYS A 116 1.74 8.26 -25.27
C LYS A 116 1.76 8.82 -23.86
N LEU A 117 0.66 9.44 -23.44
CA LEU A 117 0.47 9.91 -22.08
C LEU A 117 -0.30 8.85 -21.27
N SER A 118 0.15 8.60 -20.05
CA SER A 118 -0.60 7.87 -19.04
C SER A 118 -1.16 8.88 -18.04
N VAL A 119 -2.46 8.81 -17.78
CA VAL A 119 -3.11 9.60 -16.73
C VAL A 119 -3.38 8.68 -15.55
N MET A 120 -3.02 9.12 -14.35
CA MET A 120 -3.31 8.41 -13.12
C MET A 120 -3.89 9.36 -12.09
N THR A 121 -4.91 8.90 -11.39
CA THR A 121 -5.46 9.63 -10.24
C THR A 121 -4.52 9.41 -9.06
N THR A 122 -4.08 10.52 -8.50
CA THR A 122 -3.20 10.59 -7.33
C THR A 122 -3.91 11.37 -6.23
N LEU A 123 -3.41 11.25 -5.01
CA LEU A 123 -3.94 12.00 -3.88
C LEU A 123 -2.83 12.88 -3.33
N ARG A 124 -3.06 14.20 -3.31
CA ARG A 124 -2.15 15.16 -2.71
C ARG A 124 -2.60 15.44 -1.29
N THR A 125 -1.72 15.19 -0.33
CA THR A 125 -1.94 15.41 1.10
C THR A 125 -0.60 15.78 1.73
N PRO A 126 -0.55 16.73 2.67
CA PRO A 126 0.69 17.12 3.33
C PRO A 126 1.19 16.07 4.32
N LEU A 127 0.28 15.29 4.92
CA LEU A 127 0.60 14.37 6.01
C LEU A 127 -0.02 13.00 5.79
N ALA A 128 0.69 11.99 6.29
CA ALA A 128 0.20 10.64 6.54
C ALA A 128 0.58 10.22 7.96
N ALA A 129 -0.19 9.33 8.57
CA ALA A 129 0.13 8.75 9.86
C ALA A 129 -0.24 7.27 9.95
N CYS A 130 0.42 6.57 10.85
CA CYS A 130 0.10 5.20 11.24
C CYS A 130 0.52 4.97 12.69
N TYR A 131 0.03 3.86 13.24
CA TYR A 131 0.24 3.45 14.62
C TYR A 131 0.85 2.06 14.64
N GLY A 132 1.68 1.78 15.64
CA GLY A 132 2.27 0.45 15.80
C GLY A 132 2.73 0.21 17.23
N VAL A 133 3.14 -1.03 17.50
CA VAL A 133 3.81 -1.41 18.74
C VAL A 133 5.12 -2.07 18.34
N GLY A 134 6.25 -1.54 18.78
CA GLY A 134 7.54 -1.99 18.25
C GLY A 134 8.76 -1.38 18.92
N ASP A 135 9.92 -1.61 18.30
CA ASP A 135 11.19 -0.96 18.64
C ASP A 135 11.35 0.30 17.76
N ILE A 136 11.10 1.46 18.36
CA ILE A 136 11.07 2.75 17.66
C ILE A 136 12.40 3.06 16.98
N GLU A 137 13.53 2.80 17.65
CA GLU A 137 14.87 3.13 17.11
C GLU A 137 15.17 2.30 15.86
N THR A 138 14.87 1.00 15.90
CA THR A 138 15.03 0.12 14.74
C THR A 138 14.06 0.47 13.61
N ILE A 139 12.82 0.84 13.95
CA ILE A 139 11.82 1.28 12.96
C ILE A 139 12.29 2.56 12.28
N GLU A 140 12.78 3.55 13.02
CA GLU A 140 13.31 4.80 12.48
C GLU A 140 14.46 4.53 11.52
N LEU A 141 15.40 3.66 11.88
CA LEU A 141 16.48 3.23 11.00
C LEU A 141 15.96 2.58 9.72
N TRP A 142 14.99 1.67 9.81
CA TRP A 142 14.40 0.99 8.65
C TRP A 142 13.69 1.97 7.72
N MET A 143 13.01 2.96 8.28
CA MET A 143 12.32 3.99 7.49
C MET A 143 13.27 4.84 6.64
N GLN A 144 14.57 4.91 6.97
CA GLN A 144 15.57 5.59 6.12
C GLN A 144 15.74 4.94 4.75
N CYS A 145 15.38 3.66 4.59
CA CYS A 145 15.39 2.97 3.30
C CYS A 145 14.15 3.27 2.45
N ILE A 146 13.15 3.97 2.99
CA ILE A 146 11.86 4.18 2.37
C ILE A 146 11.80 5.62 1.86
N LEU A 147 12.01 5.78 0.55
CA LEU A 147 11.99 7.10 -0.09
C LEU A 147 10.59 7.71 -0.20
N GLY A 148 9.55 6.87 -0.26
CA GLY A 148 8.19 7.33 -0.50
C GLY A 148 7.14 6.28 -0.22
N LEU A 149 5.90 6.75 -0.12
CA LEU A 149 4.71 5.93 0.12
C LEU A 149 4.00 5.53 -1.17
N GLY A 150 3.33 4.38 -1.12
CA GLY A 150 2.42 3.94 -2.17
C GLY A 150 3.11 3.44 -3.44
N ARG A 151 2.32 3.34 -4.52
CA ARG A 151 2.81 2.89 -5.83
C ARG A 151 3.66 3.98 -6.48
N HIS A 152 4.71 3.55 -7.17
CA HIS A 152 5.65 4.41 -7.88
C HIS A 152 6.47 5.35 -6.97
N ALA A 153 6.67 5.00 -5.71
CA ALA A 153 7.58 5.71 -4.79
C ALA A 153 8.99 5.86 -5.38
N GLN A 154 9.49 4.84 -6.08
CA GLN A 154 10.77 4.87 -6.80
C GLN A 154 10.82 5.88 -7.97
N GLN A 155 9.69 6.50 -8.32
CA GLN A 155 9.59 7.56 -9.34
C GLN A 155 9.32 8.92 -8.70
N GLY A 156 9.53 9.07 -7.38
CA GLY A 156 9.32 10.30 -6.63
C GLY A 156 7.87 10.59 -6.23
N GLN A 157 6.96 9.61 -6.30
CA GLN A 157 5.58 9.78 -5.79
C GLN A 157 5.49 9.44 -4.29
N GLY A 158 4.63 10.15 -3.56
CA GLY A 158 4.49 10.00 -2.12
C GLY A 158 5.80 10.21 -1.35
N GLU A 159 6.70 11.07 -1.85
CA GLU A 159 8.02 11.33 -1.26
C GLU A 159 7.89 11.75 0.20
N ILE A 160 8.60 11.06 1.10
CA ILE A 160 8.62 11.36 2.54
C ILE A 160 9.79 12.30 2.81
N VAL A 161 9.49 13.54 3.19
CA VAL A 161 10.53 14.55 3.48
C VAL A 161 10.82 14.73 4.96
N GLN A 162 9.89 14.30 5.81
CA GLN A 162 10.06 14.33 7.26
C GLN A 162 9.33 13.14 7.86
N LEU A 163 9.98 12.52 8.84
CA LEU A 163 9.46 11.43 9.64
C LEU A 163 9.51 11.86 11.10
N ASP A 164 8.42 11.67 11.82
CA ASP A 164 8.35 11.84 13.28
C ASP A 164 7.74 10.57 13.88
N ILE A 165 8.41 9.97 14.86
CA ILE A 165 7.89 8.81 15.58
C ILE A 165 7.81 9.18 17.06
N SER A 166 6.60 9.30 17.55
CA SER A 166 6.32 9.69 18.92
C SER A 166 5.82 8.48 19.71
N PRO A 167 6.42 8.16 20.88
CA PRO A 167 5.93 7.10 21.75
C PRO A 167 4.52 7.43 22.27
N MET A 168 3.74 6.39 22.55
CA MET A 168 2.37 6.49 23.08
C MET A 168 2.17 5.55 24.26
N ASP A 169 1.19 5.88 25.10
CA ASP A 169 0.79 5.05 26.23
C ASP A 169 -0.21 3.95 25.80
N ALA A 170 -1.08 4.24 24.83
CA ALA A 170 -2.13 3.34 24.34
C ALA A 170 -1.76 2.70 22.99
N ASP A 171 -2.08 1.41 22.83
CA ASP A 171 -1.96 0.68 21.56
C ASP A 171 -3.17 0.99 20.66
N LEU A 172 -2.93 1.80 19.62
CA LEU A 172 -3.92 2.11 18.57
C LEU A 172 -3.61 1.40 17.24
N SER A 173 -2.80 0.34 17.26
CA SER A 173 -2.32 -0.30 16.04
C SER A 173 -3.42 -1.08 15.30
N TRP A 174 -4.40 -1.63 16.02
CA TRP A 174 -5.48 -2.45 15.46
C TRP A 174 -6.85 -1.80 15.57
N VAL A 175 -7.09 -1.05 16.65
CA VAL A 175 -8.36 -0.43 16.99
C VAL A 175 -8.07 0.98 17.50
N ASN A 176 -8.86 1.97 17.10
CA ASN A 176 -8.70 3.33 17.65
C ASN A 176 -9.49 3.51 18.96
N ASP A 177 -9.41 4.71 19.52
CA ASP A 177 -10.13 5.11 20.73
C ASP A 177 -11.67 4.98 20.60
N ASP A 178 -12.21 5.03 19.39
CA ASP A 178 -13.64 4.87 19.10
C ASP A 178 -14.07 3.41 18.95
N GLY A 179 -13.15 2.44 19.07
CA GLY A 179 -13.44 1.02 18.86
C GLY A 179 -13.54 0.62 17.38
N LEU A 180 -13.07 1.45 16.44
CA LEU A 180 -13.09 1.19 15.01
C LEU A 180 -11.78 0.56 14.52
N PRO A 181 -11.83 -0.33 13.50
CA PRO A 181 -10.63 -0.99 12.98
C PRO A 181 -9.67 0.01 12.35
N GLN A 182 -8.39 -0.09 12.72
CA GLN A 182 -7.28 0.71 12.19
C GLN A 182 -6.50 -0.02 11.08
N ARG A 183 -6.80 -1.31 10.84
CA ARG A 183 -6.30 -2.10 9.70
C ARG A 183 -7.33 -3.15 9.29
N PRO A 184 -7.19 -3.80 8.11
CA PRO A 184 -7.89 -5.04 7.85
C PRO A 184 -7.53 -6.12 8.90
N LEU A 185 -8.55 -6.63 9.59
CA LEU A 185 -8.44 -7.70 10.59
C LEU A 185 -9.44 -8.81 10.26
N PRO A 186 -9.06 -10.09 10.36
CA PRO A 186 -9.99 -11.20 10.17
C PRO A 186 -11.19 -11.10 11.11
N VAL A 187 -12.39 -11.43 10.63
CA VAL A 187 -13.62 -11.37 11.44
C VAL A 187 -13.53 -12.22 12.71
N ASN A 188 -12.87 -13.38 12.66
CA ASN A 188 -12.65 -14.21 13.84
C ASN A 188 -11.74 -13.53 14.88
N VAL A 189 -10.68 -12.85 14.45
CA VAL A 189 -9.79 -12.08 15.33
C VAL A 189 -10.56 -10.92 15.97
N TRP A 190 -11.35 -10.18 15.17
CA TRP A 190 -12.17 -9.07 15.66
C TRP A 190 -13.18 -9.49 16.75
N VAL A 191 -13.93 -10.57 16.49
CA VAL A 191 -14.94 -11.08 17.43
C VAL A 191 -14.29 -11.71 18.67
N ARG A 192 -13.16 -12.42 18.51
CA ARG A 192 -12.38 -12.97 19.62
C ARG A 192 -11.95 -11.88 20.60
N ASP A 193 -11.52 -10.73 20.08
CA ASP A 193 -11.07 -9.60 20.90
C ASP A 193 -12.26 -8.81 21.52
N GLY A 194 -13.49 -9.30 21.36
CA GLY A 194 -14.69 -8.79 22.03
C GLY A 194 -15.41 -7.67 21.28
N HIS A 195 -15.06 -7.40 20.03
CA HIS A 195 -15.66 -6.33 19.25
C HIS A 195 -16.90 -6.79 18.48
N ALA A 196 -17.93 -5.93 18.46
CA ALA A 196 -19.14 -6.17 17.68
C ALA A 196 -18.92 -5.93 16.18
N LEU A 197 -19.67 -6.63 15.33
CA LEU A 197 -19.65 -6.42 13.87
C LEU A 197 -20.58 -5.29 13.41
N ASP A 198 -21.40 -4.76 14.31
CA ASP A 198 -22.33 -3.68 13.99
C ASP A 198 -21.57 -2.37 13.79
N GLY A 199 -21.79 -1.71 12.66
CA GLY A 199 -21.20 -0.40 12.35
C GLY A 199 -19.78 -0.42 11.78
N VAL A 200 -19.18 -1.59 11.55
CA VAL A 200 -17.87 -1.71 10.88
C VAL A 200 -18.00 -2.12 9.42
N THR A 201 -17.05 -1.68 8.59
CA THR A 201 -17.00 -2.08 7.18
C THR A 201 -16.31 -3.43 7.05
N THR A 202 -16.83 -4.31 6.19
CA THR A 202 -16.20 -5.59 5.87
C THR A 202 -15.61 -5.60 4.46
N THR A 203 -14.55 -6.39 4.27
CA THR A 203 -13.86 -6.56 2.99
C THR A 203 -13.23 -7.95 2.90
N ILE A 204 -12.63 -8.28 1.76
CA ILE A 204 -11.83 -9.48 1.58
C ILE A 204 -10.38 -9.06 1.41
N ALA A 205 -9.49 -9.52 2.29
CA ALA A 205 -8.08 -9.17 2.27
C ALA A 205 -7.21 -10.33 2.78
N ALA A 206 -5.92 -10.32 2.42
CA ALA A 206 -4.90 -11.08 3.13
C ALA A 206 -4.41 -10.22 4.30
N THR A 207 -4.40 -10.76 5.51
CA THR A 207 -4.09 -9.98 6.74
C THR A 207 -2.80 -10.41 7.41
N GLN A 208 -2.41 -11.66 7.22
CA GLN A 208 -1.21 -12.25 7.79
C GLN A 208 -0.02 -12.00 6.87
N PHE A 209 1.14 -11.71 7.46
CA PHE A 209 2.40 -11.63 6.74
C PHE A 209 3.02 -13.03 6.60
N PRO A 210 3.55 -13.42 5.42
CA PRO A 210 3.65 -12.65 4.17
C PRO A 210 2.35 -12.61 3.34
N TYR A 211 1.88 -11.40 3.02
CA TYR A 211 0.59 -11.14 2.40
C TYR A 211 0.31 -11.84 1.06
N TRP A 212 1.35 -12.14 0.28
CA TRP A 212 1.22 -12.76 -1.04
C TRP A 212 1.10 -14.30 -0.99
N GLU A 213 1.36 -14.91 0.16
CA GLU A 213 1.20 -16.34 0.41
C GLU A 213 -0.03 -16.65 1.27
N SER A 214 -0.53 -15.66 2.02
CA SER A 214 -1.68 -15.82 2.89
C SER A 214 -3.00 -15.88 2.11
N PRO A 215 -3.97 -16.70 2.57
CA PRO A 215 -5.28 -16.77 1.96
C PRO A 215 -6.04 -15.45 2.10
N LEU A 216 -6.91 -15.17 1.13
CA LEU A 216 -7.89 -14.10 1.24
C LEU A 216 -9.02 -14.54 2.17
N GLU A 217 -9.36 -13.70 3.14
CA GLU A 217 -10.39 -13.99 4.14
C GLU A 217 -11.30 -12.79 4.39
N SER A 218 -12.45 -13.03 5.02
CA SER A 218 -13.39 -11.97 5.41
C SER A 218 -12.81 -11.17 6.57
N CYS A 219 -12.70 -9.85 6.38
CA CYS A 219 -12.05 -8.94 7.30
C CYS A 219 -12.97 -7.78 7.64
N VAL A 220 -12.88 -7.26 8.86
CA VAL A 220 -13.29 -5.87 9.14
C VAL A 220 -12.18 -4.94 8.64
N ALA A 221 -12.52 -3.73 8.22
CA ALA A 221 -11.55 -2.79 7.68
C ALA A 221 -11.89 -1.33 8.03
N PRO A 222 -10.88 -0.44 8.04
CA PRO A 222 -11.11 0.99 8.25
C PRO A 222 -12.07 1.56 7.21
N LEU A 223 -12.99 2.43 7.65
CA LEU A 223 -13.98 3.11 6.80
C LEU A 223 -13.33 4.07 5.79
N HIS A 224 -12.26 4.76 6.21
CA HIS A 224 -11.63 5.81 5.43
C HIS A 224 -10.11 5.72 5.52
N THR A 225 -9.44 5.79 4.37
CA THR A 225 -7.98 6.00 4.30
C THR A 225 -7.62 7.45 4.58
N VAL A 226 -8.59 8.37 4.60
CA VAL A 226 -8.41 9.80 4.87
C VAL A 226 -9.05 10.14 6.21
N ILE A 227 -8.27 10.67 7.16
CA ILE A 227 -8.73 11.01 8.51
C ILE A 227 -8.22 12.38 8.96
N LYS A 228 -8.82 12.94 10.01
CA LYS A 228 -8.29 14.12 10.70
C LYS A 228 -7.11 13.65 11.58
N LEU A 229 -5.89 14.07 11.22
CA LEU A 229 -4.64 13.61 11.84
C LEU A 229 -4.17 14.48 13.02
#